data_AF-A0A7Z8VVG1-F1
#
_entry.id   AF-A0A7Z8VVG1-F1
#
_cell.length_a   1.000
_cell.length_b   1.000
_cell.length_c   1.000
_cell.angle_alpha   90.00
_cell.angle_beta   90.00
_cell.angle_gamma   90.00
#
_symmetry.space_group_name_H-M   'P 1'
#
loop_
_entity.id
_entity.type
_entity.pdbx_description
1 polymer ?
#
loop_
_entity_poly.entity_id
_entity_poly.type
_entity_poly.pdbx_seq_one_letter_code
_entity_poly.pdbx_strand_id
1 'polypeptide(L)'
;MIYFVQALIINNARFLILPWVQSKNLASKILASASRKVPDDWQLRYGYRPVLMETFVEKERFTGTCYKAANWLYMGETKGRGKLGPAGKQSVPIKGLWLYPLTRGFRQTLGADL
;
A
#
# COMPACT_ATOMS: atom_id res chain seq x y z
N MET A 1 -3.26 28.88 11.41
CA MET A 1 -3.40 27.61 12.15
C MET A 1 -3.92 26.57 11.17
N ILE A 2 -3.04 25.96 10.39
CA ILE A 2 -3.45 25.09 9.29
C ILE A 2 -2.56 23.84 9.24
N TYR A 3 -3.20 22.70 8.99
CA TYR A 3 -2.66 21.40 8.55
C TYR A 3 -2.01 20.49 9.60
N PHE A 4 -2.85 19.75 10.34
CA PHE A 4 -2.53 18.35 10.63
C PHE A 4 -3.64 17.49 10.02
N VAL A 5 -3.61 17.31 8.70
CA VAL A 5 -4.28 16.15 8.09
C VAL A 5 -3.39 14.97 8.46
N GLN A 6 -3.66 14.35 9.61
CA GLN A 6 -3.04 13.07 9.96
C GLN A 6 -3.58 12.03 8.97
N ALA A 7 -2.80 11.74 7.92
CA ALA A 7 -3.14 10.68 6.98
C ALA A 7 -2.95 9.33 7.68
N LEU A 8 -4.03 8.73 8.16
CA LEU A 8 -4.03 7.42 8.82
C LEU A 8 -3.75 6.25 7.84
N ILE A 9 -3.64 6.54 6.54
CA ILE A 9 -3.30 5.60 5.48
C ILE A 9 -1.91 5.96 4.95
N ILE A 10 -1.02 4.96 4.86
CA ILE A 10 0.33 5.14 4.33
C ILE A 10 0.53 4.33 3.05
N ASN A 11 1.33 4.86 2.14
CA ASN A 11 1.59 4.22 0.85
C ASN A 11 2.98 3.56 0.83
N ASN A 12 3.03 2.26 0.52
CA ASN A 12 4.27 1.60 0.16
C ASN A 12 4.59 1.87 -1.31
N ALA A 13 5.18 3.05 -1.56
CA ALA A 13 5.38 3.59 -2.90
C ALA A 13 6.44 2.84 -3.73
N ARG A 14 7.42 2.23 -3.08
CA ARG A 14 8.51 1.52 -3.75
C ARG A 14 8.94 0.30 -2.95
N PHE A 15 8.80 -0.86 -3.57
CA PHE A 15 9.34 -2.11 -3.07
C PHE A 15 10.17 -2.77 -4.17
N LEU A 16 11.47 -2.91 -3.92
CA LEU A 16 12.43 -3.40 -4.90
C LEU A 16 13.37 -4.40 -4.23
N ILE A 17 13.47 -5.58 -4.82
CA ILE A 17 14.54 -6.53 -4.56
C ILE A 17 15.38 -6.57 -5.83
N LEU A 18 16.69 -6.38 -5.68
CA LEU A 18 17.59 -6.31 -6.83
C LEU A 18 17.72 -7.69 -7.49
N PRO A 19 17.84 -7.78 -8.83
CA PRO A 19 17.77 -9.06 -9.55
C PRO A 19 18.81 -10.11 -9.12
N TRP A 20 19.95 -9.68 -8.58
CA TRP A 20 21.00 -10.58 -8.09
C TRP A 20 20.72 -11.15 -6.70
N VAL A 21 19.70 -10.66 -5.98
CA VAL A 21 19.31 -11.20 -4.68
C VAL A 21 18.28 -12.32 -4.88
N GLN A 22 18.74 -13.56 -4.72
CA GLN A 22 17.93 -14.75 -4.90
C GLN A 22 17.68 -15.43 -3.55
N SER A 23 16.44 -15.38 -3.06
CA SER A 23 16.05 -16.04 -1.82
C SER A 23 14.55 -16.36 -1.81
N LYS A 24 14.21 -17.58 -1.43
CA LYS A 24 12.81 -18.06 -1.38
C LYS A 24 12.03 -17.23 -0.36
N ASN A 25 10.86 -16.73 -0.78
CA ASN A 25 9.91 -15.99 0.06
C ASN A 25 10.48 -14.71 0.72
N LEU A 26 11.61 -14.19 0.26
CA LEU A 26 12.23 -13.00 0.83
C LEU A 26 11.29 -11.80 0.78
N ALA A 27 10.62 -11.61 -0.36
CA ALA A 27 9.72 -10.50 -0.57
C ALA A 27 8.57 -10.44 0.45
N SER A 28 7.84 -11.55 0.59
CA SER A 28 6.73 -11.62 1.54
C SER A 28 7.20 -11.55 3.00
N LYS A 29 8.38 -12.12 3.30
CA LYS A 29 8.99 -12.02 4.64
C LYS A 29 9.33 -10.57 5.02
N ILE A 30 9.94 -9.82 4.10
CA ILE A 30 10.24 -8.39 4.31
C ILE A 30 8.94 -7.61 4.50
N LEU A 31 7.96 -7.79 3.62
CA LEU A 31 6.66 -7.09 3.71
C LEU A 31 5.95 -7.36 5.04
N ALA A 32 5.90 -8.61 5.48
CA ALA A 32 5.27 -8.98 6.75
C ALA A 32 6.03 -8.42 7.97
N SER A 33 7.37 -8.34 7.90
CA SER A 33 8.16 -7.75 8.96
C SER A 33 7.98 -6.23 9.01
N ALA A 34 8.00 -5.57 7.85
CA ALA A 34 7.82 -4.12 7.73
C ALA A 34 6.43 -3.71 8.22
N SER A 35 5.37 -4.40 7.82
CA SER A 35 3.99 -4.06 8.20
C SER A 35 3.74 -4.17 9.71
N ARG A 36 4.45 -5.06 10.43
CA ARG A 36 4.37 -5.13 11.89
C ARG A 36 5.06 -3.97 12.59
N LYS A 37 6.18 -3.48 12.04
CA LYS A 37 7.00 -2.44 12.66
C LYS A 37 6.53 -1.03 12.31
N VAL A 38 5.96 -0.85 11.12
CA VAL A 38 5.64 0.46 10.56
C VAL A 38 4.75 1.34 11.46
N PRO A 39 3.75 0.83 12.22
CA PRO A 39 2.93 1.70 13.06
C PRO A 39 3.71 2.33 14.21
N ASP A 40 4.65 1.58 14.79
CA ASP A 40 5.51 2.05 15.88
C ASP A 40 6.54 3.05 15.36
N ASP A 41 7.17 2.73 14.22
CA ASP A 41 8.14 3.62 13.58
C ASP A 41 7.49 4.96 13.18
N TRP A 42 6.22 4.93 12.72
CA TRP A 42 5.46 6.13 12.40
C TRP A 42 5.10 6.94 13.64
N GLN A 43 4.66 6.30 14.71
CA GLN A 43 4.35 7.00 15.97
C GLN A 43 5.59 7.73 16.49
N LEU A 44 6.73 7.04 16.51
CA LEU A 44 7.98 7.60 17.01
C LEU A 44 8.45 8.79 16.16
N ARG A 45 8.29 8.71 14.84
CA ARG A 45 8.80 9.73 13.91
C ARG A 45 7.84 10.90 13.69
N TYR A 46 6.54 10.63 13.61
CA TYR A 46 5.52 11.58 13.16
C TYR A 46 4.42 11.83 14.19
N GLY A 47 4.42 11.14 15.32
CA GLY A 47 3.48 11.35 16.42
C GLY A 47 2.08 10.74 16.20
N TYR A 48 1.89 9.92 15.16
CA TYR A 48 0.63 9.21 14.92
C TYR A 48 0.86 7.77 14.45
N ARG A 49 -0.15 6.91 14.69
CA ARG A 49 -0.16 5.51 14.26
C ARG A 49 -1.05 5.33 13.01
N PRO A 50 -0.49 4.98 11.84
CA PRO A 50 -1.31 4.63 10.69
C PRO A 50 -2.09 3.34 10.94
N VAL A 51 -3.26 3.23 10.32
CA VAL A 51 -4.21 2.11 10.48
C VAL A 51 -4.30 1.23 9.24
N LEU A 52 -3.81 1.70 8.11
CA LEU A 52 -3.87 1.02 6.83
C LEU A 52 -2.62 1.31 6.00
N MET A 53 -2.07 0.28 5.34
CA MET A 53 -1.12 0.48 4.25
C MET A 53 -1.82 0.22 2.92
N GLU A 54 -1.41 0.96 1.90
CA GLU A 54 -1.79 0.71 0.51
C GLU A 54 -0.56 0.62 -0.39
N THR A 55 -0.72 -0.04 -1.54
CA THR A 55 0.25 -0.01 -2.63
C THR A 55 -0.44 -0.25 -3.96
N PHE A 56 0.22 0.18 -5.04
CA PHE A 56 -0.26 0.04 -6.40
C PHE A 56 0.75 -0.74 -7.23
N VAL A 57 0.32 -1.89 -7.74
CA VAL A 57 1.17 -2.80 -8.52
C VAL A 57 0.78 -2.72 -9.99
N GLU A 58 1.70 -2.32 -10.85
CA GLU A 58 1.49 -2.28 -12.30
C GLU A 58 1.26 -3.69 -12.85
N LYS A 59 0.04 -3.94 -13.36
CA LYS A 59 -0.47 -5.29 -13.58
C LYS A 59 0.22 -6.01 -14.75
N GLU A 60 0.59 -5.26 -15.78
CA GLU A 60 1.27 -5.81 -16.97
C GLU A 60 2.69 -6.30 -16.65
N ARG A 61 3.33 -5.73 -15.64
CA ARG A 61 4.71 -6.07 -15.26
C ARG A 61 4.79 -7.04 -14.08
N PHE A 62 3.81 -6.98 -13.18
CA PHE A 62 3.85 -7.72 -11.93
C PHE A 62 2.48 -8.24 -11.54
N THR A 63 2.43 -9.49 -11.07
CA THR A 63 1.21 -10.15 -10.59
C THR A 63 0.85 -9.79 -9.14
N GLY A 64 1.78 -9.17 -8.39
CA GLY A 64 1.58 -8.85 -6.97
C GLY A 64 1.66 -10.07 -6.03
N THR A 65 2.23 -11.20 -6.48
CA THR A 65 2.28 -12.46 -5.69
C THR A 65 2.87 -12.28 -4.28
N CYS A 66 3.91 -11.45 -4.11
CA CYS A 66 4.53 -11.21 -2.81
C CYS A 66 3.60 -10.51 -1.81
N TYR A 67 2.75 -9.59 -2.30
CA TYR A 67 1.73 -8.92 -1.49
C TYR A 67 0.65 -9.91 -1.04
N LYS A 68 0.15 -10.73 -1.98
CA LYS A 68 -0.79 -11.82 -1.66
C LYS A 68 -0.22 -12.77 -0.60
N ALA A 69 1.02 -13.22 -0.78
CA ALA A 69 1.71 -14.12 0.14
C ALA A 69 2.00 -13.48 1.51
N ALA A 70 2.03 -12.15 1.59
CA ALA A 70 2.16 -11.39 2.84
C ALA A 70 0.79 -11.01 3.46
N ASN A 71 -0.31 -11.63 3.01
CA ASN A 71 -1.68 -11.36 3.47
C ASN A 71 -2.21 -9.95 3.18
N TRP A 72 -1.71 -9.30 2.13
CA TRP A 72 -2.34 -8.08 1.63
C TRP A 72 -3.64 -8.44 0.91
N LEU A 73 -4.65 -7.60 1.07
CA LEU A 73 -5.97 -7.70 0.46
C LEU A 73 -5.97 -7.03 -0.91
N TYR A 74 -6.39 -7.74 -1.94
CA TYR A 74 -6.61 -7.15 -3.26
C TYR A 74 -7.96 -6.43 -3.30
N MET A 75 -7.98 -5.16 -3.70
CA MET A 75 -9.19 -4.32 -3.69
C MET A 75 -9.70 -3.92 -5.07
N GLY A 76 -9.05 -4.39 -6.13
CA GLY A 76 -9.41 -4.07 -7.51
C GLY A 76 -8.35 -3.25 -8.22
N GLU A 77 -8.76 -2.54 -9.27
CA GLU A 77 -7.87 -1.97 -10.26
C GLU A 77 -8.09 -0.47 -10.44
N THR A 78 -7.02 0.27 -10.71
CA THR A 78 -7.13 1.65 -11.15
C THR A 78 -7.69 1.72 -12.56
N LYS A 79 -8.41 2.80 -12.90
CA LYS A 79 -8.93 3.03 -14.27
C LYS A 79 -7.86 3.45 -15.28
N GLY A 80 -6.58 3.39 -14.92
CA GLY A 80 -5.48 3.85 -15.79
C GLY A 80 -5.53 5.35 -16.12
N ARG A 81 -6.16 6.18 -15.28
CA ARG A 81 -6.25 7.64 -15.48
C ARG A 81 -5.11 8.36 -14.77
N GLY A 82 -4.27 9.06 -15.53
CA GLY A 82 -3.25 9.94 -14.99
C GLY A 82 -3.84 11.26 -14.48
N LYS A 83 -3.16 11.91 -13.54
CA LYS A 83 -3.59 13.20 -12.95
C LYS A 83 -3.80 14.30 -14.01
N LEU A 84 -2.94 14.32 -15.04
CA LEU A 84 -2.97 15.28 -16.14
C LEU A 84 -3.48 14.66 -17.46
N GLY A 85 -4.09 13.47 -17.38
CA GLY A 85 -4.54 12.74 -18.56
C GLY A 85 -5.87 13.26 -19.13
N PRO A 86 -6.13 13.03 -20.44
CA PRO A 86 -7.41 13.35 -21.05
C PRO A 86 -8.57 12.64 -20.34
N ALA A 87 -9.69 13.35 -20.16
CA ALA A 87 -10.86 12.81 -19.49
C ALA A 87 -11.43 11.60 -20.26
N GLY A 88 -11.83 10.56 -19.52
CA GLY A 88 -12.47 9.37 -20.08
C GLY A 88 -11.52 8.43 -20.86
N LYS A 89 -10.23 8.73 -20.94
CA LYS A 89 -9.24 7.89 -21.64
C LYS A 89 -8.19 7.37 -20.67
N GLN A 90 -7.75 6.13 -20.90
CA GLN A 90 -6.57 5.60 -20.24
C GLN A 90 -5.35 6.39 -20.70
N SER A 91 -4.52 6.82 -19.75
CA SER A 91 -3.31 7.59 -20.03
C SER A 91 -2.10 7.11 -19.21
N VAL A 92 -2.30 6.16 -18.30
CA VAL A 92 -1.25 5.50 -17.51
C VAL A 92 -1.56 4.01 -17.39
N PRO A 93 -0.56 3.15 -17.07
CA PRO A 93 -0.80 1.73 -16.84
C PRO A 93 -1.83 1.47 -15.74
N ILE A 94 -2.64 0.44 -15.94
CA ILE A 94 -3.57 -0.07 -14.92
C ILE A 94 -2.77 -0.73 -13.80
N LYS A 95 -3.16 -0.41 -12.56
CA LYS A 95 -2.51 -0.93 -11.36
C LYS A 95 -3.51 -1.66 -10.49
N GLY A 96 -3.10 -2.80 -9.94
CA GLY A 96 -3.81 -3.46 -8.86
C GLY A 96 -3.61 -2.71 -7.55
N LEU A 97 -4.70 -2.43 -6.83
CA LEU A 97 -4.70 -1.86 -5.48
C LEU A 97 -4.63 -2.99 -4.46
N TRP A 98 -3.61 -2.93 -3.60
CA TRP A 98 -3.44 -3.85 -2.48
C TRP A 98 -3.45 -3.07 -1.17
N LEU A 99 -4.17 -3.58 -0.18
CA LEU A 99 -4.28 -3.00 1.16
C LEU A 99 -3.77 -3.96 2.23
N TYR A 100 -3.17 -3.42 3.30
CA TYR A 100 -2.82 -4.19 4.48
C TYR A 100 -3.34 -3.48 5.74
N PRO A 101 -4.35 -4.05 6.43
CA PRO A 101 -4.83 -3.53 7.71
C PRO A 101 -3.73 -3.58 8.78
N LEU A 102 -3.41 -2.43 9.39
CA LEU A 102 -2.45 -2.35 10.49
C LEU A 102 -3.13 -2.48 11.86
N THR A 103 -4.45 -2.28 11.91
CA THR A 103 -5.28 -2.51 13.08
C THR A 103 -6.59 -3.18 12.68
N ARG A 104 -7.17 -3.98 13.58
CA ARG A 104 -8.41 -4.73 13.32
C ARG A 104 -9.60 -3.81 13.00
N GLY A 105 -9.66 -2.65 13.65
CA GLY A 105 -10.75 -1.68 13.51
C GLY A 105 -10.47 -0.54 12.53
N PHE A 106 -9.59 -0.74 11.54
CA PHE A 106 -9.12 0.36 10.67
C PHE A 106 -10.25 1.06 9.93
N ARG A 107 -11.33 0.35 9.59
CA ARG A 107 -12.52 0.91 8.92
C ARG A 107 -13.23 1.94 9.79
N GLN A 108 -13.48 1.60 11.06
CA GLN A 108 -14.08 2.49 12.05
C GLN A 108 -13.21 3.73 12.25
N THR A 109 -11.89 3.54 12.39
CA THR A 109 -10.95 4.66 12.57
C THR A 109 -10.93 5.59 11.35
N LEU A 110 -11.11 5.06 10.15
CA LEU A 110 -11.19 5.85 8.91
C LEU A 110 -12.59 6.45 8.67
N GLY A 111 -13.56 6.23 9.55
CA GLY A 111 -14.95 6.66 9.33
C GLY A 111 -15.63 5.94 8.17
N ALA A 112 -15.12 4.77 7.79
CA ALA A 112 -15.69 3.91 6.77
C ALA A 112 -16.57 2.85 7.47
N ASP A 113 -17.69 3.25 8.04
CA ASP A 113 -18.62 2.32 8.70
C ASP A 113 -19.91 2.10 7.89
N LEU A 114 -20.19 0.80 7.67
CA LEU A 114 -21.38 0.10 7.16
C LEU A 114 -21.76 0.31 5.68
#